data_AF-A0A7S1N9X1-F1
#
_entry.id   AF-A0A7S1N9X1-F1
#
_cell.length_a   1.000
_cell.length_b   1.000
_cell.length_c   1.000
_cell.angle_alpha   90.00
_cell.angle_beta   90.00
_cell.angle_gamma   90.00
#
_symmetry.space_group_name_H-M   'P 1'
#
loop_
_entity.id
_entity.type
_entity.pdbx_description
1 polymer ?
#
loop_
_entity_poly.entity_id
_entity_poly.type
_entity_poly.pdbx_seq_one_letter_code
_entity_poly.pdbx_strand_id
1 'polypeptide(L)'
;MFFFSSSPAHPPDPTAIHLPLFSEPDVAAMLQDVLHAPAVRTAEHCQRLMTIVQGRPLFLRHLLQYYYEEGVFSFNLGQDYWQINADRMAELSVLPDMAR
;
A
#
# COMPACT_ATOMS: atom_id res chain seq x y z
N MET A 1 29.37 39.67 0.29
CA MET A 1 28.45 39.70 -0.86
C MET A 1 28.40 38.27 -1.39
N PHE A 2 27.35 37.50 -1.09
CA PHE A 2 27.24 36.09 -1.49
C PHE A 2 26.31 36.00 -2.71
N PHE A 3 26.82 35.44 -3.80
CA PHE A 3 26.04 35.12 -5.00
C PHE A 3 25.30 33.81 -4.76
N PHE A 4 23.97 33.86 -4.62
CA PHE A 4 23.13 32.67 -4.76
C PHE A 4 22.91 32.44 -6.26
N SER A 5 23.55 31.41 -6.79
CA SER A 5 23.29 30.91 -8.14
C SER A 5 21.93 30.20 -8.09
N SER A 6 20.88 30.90 -8.54
CA SER A 6 19.56 30.33 -8.72
C SER A 6 19.63 29.24 -9.79
N SER A 7 19.66 27.97 -9.38
CA SER A 7 19.34 26.87 -10.30
C SER A 7 17.94 27.11 -10.85
N PRO A 8 17.75 27.17 -12.18
CA PRO A 8 16.43 27.30 -12.74
C PRO A 8 15.62 26.07 -12.36
N ALA A 9 14.47 26.29 -11.73
CA ALA A 9 13.49 25.25 -11.47
C ALA A 9 13.24 24.50 -12.78
N HIS A 10 13.60 23.22 -12.81
CA HIS A 10 13.34 22.35 -13.96
C HIS A 10 11.82 22.36 -14.18
N PRO A 11 11.33 22.67 -15.40
CA PRO A 11 9.90 22.59 -15.65
C PRO A 11 9.44 21.15 -15.35
N PRO A 12 8.27 20.95 -14.70
CA PRO A 12 7.75 19.62 -14.49
C PRO A 12 7.61 18.94 -15.86
N ASP A 13 8.21 17.76 -15.98
CA ASP A 13 8.21 17.00 -17.23
C ASP A 13 6.75 16.72 -17.64
N PRO A 14 6.29 17.19 -18.81
CA PRO A 14 4.89 17.04 -19.23
C PRO A 14 4.49 15.58 -19.51
N THR A 15 5.43 14.63 -19.43
CA THR A 15 5.16 13.20 -19.56
C THR A 15 5.04 12.45 -18.23
N ALA A 16 5.18 13.13 -17.08
CA ALA A 16 4.93 12.53 -15.78
C ALA A 16 3.43 12.19 -15.63
N ILE A 17 3.09 10.92 -15.85
CA ILE A 17 1.76 10.38 -15.52
C ILE A 17 1.62 10.46 -14.00
N HIS A 18 1.01 11.53 -13.51
CA HIS A 18 0.60 11.65 -12.12
C HIS A 18 -0.53 10.67 -11.87
N LEU A 19 -0.18 9.45 -11.44
CA LEU A 19 -1.15 8.48 -10.96
C LEU A 19 -1.90 9.11 -9.77
N PRO A 20 -3.23 9.18 -9.82
CA PRO A 20 -4.01 9.71 -8.71
C PRO A 20 -3.75 8.85 -7.47
N LEU A 21 -3.65 9.51 -6.32
CA LEU A 21 -3.58 8.80 -5.04
C LEU A 21 -4.93 8.12 -4.80
N PHE A 22 -4.87 6.86 -4.41
CA PHE A 22 -6.02 6.11 -3.94
C PHE A 22 -6.49 6.70 -2.62
N SER A 23 -7.78 6.98 -2.57
CA SER A 23 -8.48 7.25 -1.33
C SER A 23 -8.69 5.95 -0.55
N GLU A 24 -9.04 6.05 0.73
CA GLU A 24 -9.36 4.88 1.55
C GLU A 24 -10.40 3.94 0.92
N PRO A 25 -11.52 4.41 0.32
CA PRO A 25 -12.46 3.50 -0.35
C PRO A 25 -11.86 2.82 -1.60
N ASP A 26 -10.90 3.45 -2.30
CA ASP A 26 -10.22 2.81 -3.43
C ASP A 26 -9.33 1.66 -2.97
N VAL A 27 -8.59 1.87 -1.86
CA VAL A 27 -7.78 0.81 -1.23
C VAL A 27 -8.67 -0.31 -0.71
N ALA A 28 -9.82 0.02 -0.10
CA ALA A 28 -10.78 -0.96 0.41
C ALA A 28 -11.41 -1.79 -0.71
N ALA A 29 -11.75 -1.17 -1.84
CA ALA A 29 -12.27 -1.86 -3.02
C ALA A 29 -11.22 -2.82 -3.59
N MET A 30 -9.98 -2.34 -3.74
CA MET A 30 -8.89 -3.18 -4.25
C MET A 30 -8.58 -4.37 -3.34
N LEU A 31 -8.63 -4.20 -2.01
CA LEU A 31 -8.49 -5.30 -1.06
C LEU A 31 -9.61 -6.32 -1.15
N GLN A 32 -10.85 -5.88 -1.31
CA GLN A 32 -11.99 -6.77 -1.49
C GLN A 32 -11.84 -7.61 -2.75
N ASP A 33 -11.40 -6.98 -3.86
CA ASP A 33 -11.17 -7.68 -5.13
C ASP A 33 -10.02 -8.69 -5.01
N VAL A 34 -8.88 -8.30 -4.43
CA VAL A 34 -7.71 -9.18 -4.30
C VAL A 34 -7.99 -10.36 -3.38
N LEU A 35 -8.72 -10.13 -2.28
CA LEU A 35 -8.93 -11.14 -1.26
C LEU A 35 -10.23 -11.94 -1.47
N HIS A 36 -11.11 -11.50 -2.37
CA HIS A 36 -12.51 -11.94 -2.45
C HIS A 36 -13.24 -11.91 -1.09
N ALA A 37 -12.83 -11.01 -0.20
CA ALA A 37 -13.31 -10.93 1.17
C ALA A 37 -14.40 -9.87 1.34
N PRO A 38 -15.37 -10.06 2.25
CA PRO A 38 -16.40 -9.06 2.50
C PRO A 38 -15.82 -7.80 3.15
N ALA A 39 -16.42 -6.63 2.84
CA ALA A 39 -15.98 -5.31 3.30
C ALA A 39 -15.71 -5.21 4.81
N VAL A 40 -16.51 -5.90 5.63
CA VAL A 40 -16.36 -5.92 7.10
C VAL A 40 -15.01 -6.49 7.53
N ARG A 41 -14.45 -7.44 6.77
CA ARG A 41 -13.15 -8.07 7.05
C ARG A 41 -11.98 -7.25 6.49
N THR A 42 -12.19 -6.50 5.42
CA THR A 42 -11.12 -5.72 4.78
C THR A 42 -10.96 -4.32 5.37
N ALA A 43 -11.99 -3.78 6.04
CA ALA A 43 -11.98 -2.42 6.59
C ALA A 43 -10.82 -2.17 7.57
N GLU A 44 -10.59 -3.08 8.52
CA GLU A 44 -9.51 -2.94 9.51
C GLU A 44 -8.12 -2.94 8.83
N HIS A 45 -7.92 -3.82 7.85
CA HIS A 45 -6.66 -3.90 7.11
C HIS A 45 -6.45 -2.71 6.18
N CYS A 46 -7.54 -2.19 5.60
CA CYS A 46 -7.50 -1.02 4.73
C CYS A 46 -6.92 0.19 5.46
N GLN A 47 -7.40 0.47 6.68
CA GLN A 47 -6.92 1.61 7.45
C GLN A 47 -5.42 1.52 7.74
N ARG A 48 -4.94 0.33 8.15
CA ARG A 48 -3.51 0.07 8.39
C ARG A 48 -2.70 0.19 7.10
N LEU A 49 -3.16 -0.39 5.99
CA LEU A 49 -2.48 -0.29 4.71
C LEU A 49 -2.38 1.17 4.26
N MET A 50 -3.46 1.93 4.41
CA MET A 50 -3.52 3.35 4.07
C MET A 50 -2.50 4.18 4.85
N THR A 51 -2.24 3.86 6.13
CA THR A 51 -1.18 4.53 6.91
C THR A 51 0.23 4.26 6.37
N ILE A 52 0.47 3.11 5.76
CA ILE A 52 1.78 2.71 5.22
C ILE A 52 1.97 3.29 3.81
N VAL A 53 0.98 3.08 2.93
CA VAL A 53 1.12 3.40 1.49
C VAL A 53 0.72 4.84 1.16
N GLN A 54 -0.01 5.52 2.06
CA GLN A 54 -0.48 6.90 1.88
C GLN A 54 -1.21 7.12 0.54
N GLY A 55 -2.03 6.14 0.14
CA GLY A 55 -2.75 6.15 -1.13
C GLY A 55 -1.90 5.94 -2.38
N ARG A 56 -0.61 5.61 -2.28
CA ARG A 56 0.24 5.41 -3.47
C ARG A 56 -0.03 4.03 -4.11
N PRO A 57 -0.60 3.94 -5.32
CA PRO A 57 -1.06 2.66 -5.88
C PRO A 57 0.07 1.67 -6.13
N LEU A 58 1.23 2.14 -6.59
CA LEU A 58 2.40 1.29 -6.83
C LEU A 58 2.94 0.69 -5.52
N PHE A 59 3.00 1.49 -4.46
CA PHE A 59 3.44 1.02 -3.14
C PHE A 59 2.45 0.00 -2.59
N LEU A 60 1.15 0.24 -2.75
CA LEU A 60 0.11 -0.71 -2.35
C LEU A 60 0.27 -2.05 -3.06
N ARG A 61 0.47 -2.04 -4.38
CA ARG A 61 0.73 -3.27 -5.14
C ARG A 61 1.96 -4.02 -4.64
N HIS A 62 3.09 -3.33 -4.44
CA HIS A 62 4.31 -3.96 -3.95
C HIS A 62 4.14 -4.51 -2.53
N LEU A 63 3.43 -3.79 -1.66
CA LEU A 63 3.17 -4.23 -0.30
C LEU A 63 2.28 -5.47 -0.26
N LEU A 64 1.22 -5.53 -1.08
CA LEU A 64 0.37 -6.71 -1.18
C LEU A 64 1.12 -7.91 -1.75
N GLN A 65 2.00 -7.69 -2.74
CA GLN A 65 2.87 -8.75 -3.24
C GLN A 65 3.80 -9.27 -2.15
N TYR A 66 4.46 -8.38 -1.40
CA TYR A 66 5.32 -8.75 -0.28
C TYR A 66 4.54 -9.55 0.79
N TYR A 67 3.32 -9.13 1.14
CA TYR A 67 2.47 -9.86 2.08
C TYR A 67 2.06 -11.25 1.58
N TYR A 68 1.86 -11.42 0.28
CA TYR A 68 1.64 -12.73 -0.30
C TYR A 68 2.89 -13.62 -0.15
N GLU A 69 4.06 -13.09 -0.49
CA GLU A 69 5.34 -13.82 -0.44
C GLU A 69 5.73 -14.22 0.99
N GLU A 70 5.48 -13.36 1.97
CA GLU A 70 5.74 -13.61 3.39
C GLU A 70 4.66 -14.47 4.08
N GLY A 71 3.66 -14.96 3.34
CA GLY A 71 2.61 -15.82 3.87
C GLY A 71 1.66 -15.12 4.86
N VAL A 72 1.50 -13.80 4.74
CA VAL A 72 0.49 -13.03 5.49
C VAL A 72 -0.91 -13.42 5.01
N PHE A 73 -1.05 -13.74 3.73
CA PHE A 73 -2.32 -14.19 3.16
C PHE A 73 -2.47 -15.70 3.32
N SER A 74 -3.59 -16.12 3.88
CA SER A 74 -3.98 -17.52 3.98
C SER A 74 -5.34 -17.72 3.32
N PHE A 75 -5.47 -18.75 2.48
CA PHE A 75 -6.74 -19.02 1.84
C PHE A 75 -7.66 -19.79 2.79
N ASN A 76 -8.85 -19.25 3.06
CA ASN A 76 -9.87 -19.94 3.86
C ASN A 76 -10.80 -20.74 2.95
N LEU A 77 -10.52 -22.03 2.80
CA LEU A 77 -11.33 -22.97 2.02
C LEU A 77 -12.80 -23.04 2.46
N GLY A 78 -13.09 -22.84 3.74
CA GLY A 78 -14.45 -22.94 4.26
C GLY A 78 -15.33 -21.74 3.93
N GLN A 79 -14.73 -20.60 3.59
CA GLN A 79 -15.45 -19.35 3.31
C GLN A 79 -15.13 -18.77 1.93
N ASP A 80 -14.28 -19.44 1.15
CA ASP A 80 -13.89 -19.11 -0.23
C ASP A 80 -13.29 -17.70 -0.40
N TYR A 81 -12.47 -17.27 0.57
CA TYR A 81 -11.77 -15.99 0.51
C TYR A 81 -10.39 -16.04 1.16
N TRP A 82 -9.53 -15.08 0.79
CA TRP A 82 -8.21 -14.90 1.39
C TRP A 82 -8.30 -14.08 2.67
N GLN A 83 -7.73 -14.62 3.75
CA GLN A 83 -7.60 -13.97 5.03
C GLN A 83 -6.25 -13.29 5.15
N ILE A 84 -6.24 -12.10 5.74
CA ILE A 84 -5.00 -11.45 6.18
C ILE A 84 -4.76 -11.88 7.62
N ASN A 85 -3.58 -12.45 7.87
CA ASN A 85 -3.12 -12.69 9.23
C ASN A 85 -2.65 -11.37 9.85
N ALA A 86 -3.48 -10.81 10.74
CA ALA A 86 -3.21 -9.53 11.40
C ALA A 86 -1.92 -9.54 12.24
N ASP A 87 -1.60 -10.67 12.88
CA ASP A 87 -0.41 -10.82 13.71
C ASP A 87 0.85 -10.79 12.84
N ARG A 88 0.87 -11.55 11.74
CA ARG A 88 1.97 -11.51 10.75
C ARG A 88 2.13 -10.14 10.11
N MET A 89 1.01 -9.50 9.77
CA MET A 89 1.03 -8.14 9.24
C MET A 89 1.66 -7.16 10.23
N ALA A 90 1.35 -7.28 11.53
CA ALA A 90 1.94 -6.46 12.57
C ALA A 90 3.44 -6.73 12.77
N GLU A 91 3.87 -8.00 12.76
CA GLU A 91 5.29 -8.38 12.80
C GLU A 91 6.09 -7.74 11.67
N LEU A 92 5.57 -7.77 10.44
CA LEU A 92 6.23 -7.19 9.27
C LEU A 92 6.19 -5.66 9.26
N SER A 93 5.16 -5.04 9.85
CA SER A 93 5.05 -3.59 10.00
C SER A 93 6.05 -3.02 11.01
N VAL A 94 6.60 -3.87 11.89
CA VAL A 94 7.58 -3.49 12.93
C VAL A 94 9.02 -3.55 12.43
N LEU A 95 9.29 -3.99 11.19
CA LEU A 95 10.65 -3.99 10.64
C LEU A 95 11.24 -2.57 10.63
N PRO A 96 12.20 -2.27 11.53
CA PRO A 96 12.99 -1.06 11.42
C PRO A 96 13.98 -1.27 10.27
N ASP A 97 14.38 -0.19 9.60
CA ASP A 97 15.48 -0.17 8.63
C ASP A 97 15.15 -0.61 7.19
N MET A 98 14.24 0.12 6.52
CA MET A 98 14.41 0.44 5.09
C MET A 98 15.08 1.82 4.94
N ALA A 99 16.13 2.03 5.73
CA ALA A 99 17.08 3.14 5.60
C ALA A 99 18.43 2.59 5.14
N ARG A 100 18.46 1.90 3.99
CA ARG A 100 19.69 1.58 3.28
C ARG A 100 19.50 1.77 1.78
#